data_AF-A0A5E4BM49-F1
#
_entry.id   AF-A0A5E4BM49-F1
#
_cell.length_a   1.000
_cell.length_b   1.000
_cell.length_c   1.000
_cell.angle_alpha   90.00
_cell.angle_beta   90.00
_cell.angle_gamma   90.00
#
_symmetry.space_group_name_H-M   'P 1'
#
loop_
_entity.id
_entity.type
_entity.pdbx_description
1 polymer ?
#
loop_
_entity_poly.entity_id
_entity_poly.type
_entity_poly.pdbx_seq_one_letter_code
_entity_poly.pdbx_strand_id
1 'polypeptide(L)' 'LLAVPKHPYAAMENWGLSIFVEQRILLDPSVSSISYLLDVTMVIVHEICHQ' A
#
# COMPACT_ATOMS: atom_id res chain seq x y z
N LEU A 1 -5.82 -2.12 -7.31
CA LEU A 1 -4.78 -1.45 -6.51
C LEU A 1 -4.25 -0.27 -7.31
N LEU A 2 -4.38 0.95 -6.79
CA LEU A 2 -3.92 2.18 -7.45
C LEU A 2 -2.93 2.90 -6.55
N ALA A 3 -1.72 3.18 -7.06
CA ALA A 3 -0.75 4.03 -6.38
C ALA A 3 -1.02 5.51 -6.72
N VAL A 4 -1.10 6.37 -5.71
CA VAL A 4 -1.26 7.82 -5.89
C VAL A 4 -0.15 8.59 -5.15
N PRO A 5 0.36 9.70 -5.72
CA PRO A 5 1.47 10.44 -5.14
C PRO A 5 1.09 11.18 -3.84
N LYS A 6 -0.20 11.47 -3.65
CA LYS A 6 -0.71 12.10 -2.42
C LYS A 6 -2.12 11.62 -2.12
N HIS A 7 -2.34 11.22 -0.88
CA HIS A 7 -3.64 10.85 -0.33
C HIS A 7 -3.67 11.23 1.16
N PRO A 8 -4.82 11.61 1.74
CA PRO A 8 -4.93 11.93 3.17
C PRO A 8 -4.62 10.74 4.08
N TYR A 9 -4.83 9.52 3.60
CA TYR A 9 -4.59 8.26 4.32
C TYR A 9 -3.55 7.41 3.60
N ALA A 10 -2.95 6.46 4.32
CA ALA A 10 -1.99 5.51 3.76
C ALA A 10 -2.59 4.64 2.64
N ALA A 11 -3.84 4.22 2.82
CA ALA A 11 -4.62 3.50 1.84
C ALA A 11 -6.13 3.67 2.08
N MET A 12 -6.96 3.16 1.17
CA MET A 12 -8.42 3.15 1.25
C MET A 12 -9.01 1.96 0.47
N GLU A 13 -9.93 1.24 1.10
CA GLU A 13 -10.47 -0.06 0.71
C GLU A 13 -11.66 0.00 -0.26
N ASN A 14 -11.71 0.98 -1.18
CA ASN A 14 -12.88 1.09 -2.06
C ASN A 14 -13.12 -0.21 -2.84
N TRP A 15 -14.36 -0.69 -2.86
CA TRP A 15 -14.69 -1.99 -3.43
C TRP A 15 -14.36 -2.04 -4.92
N GLY A 16 -13.44 -2.93 -5.29
CA GLY A 16 -12.94 -3.06 -6.67
C GLY A 16 -11.83 -2.06 -7.05
N LEU A 17 -11.50 -1.09 -6.20
CA LEU A 17 -10.41 -0.13 -6.43
C LEU A 17 -9.76 0.36 -5.13
N SER A 18 -8.95 -0.48 -4.49
CA SER A 18 -8.17 -0.03 -3.34
C SER A 18 -7.06 0.95 -3.76
N ILE A 19 -6.97 2.08 -3.07
CA ILE A 19 -6.05 3.20 -3.33
C ILE A 19 -4.96 3.22 -2.26
N PHE A 20 -3.70 3.45 -2.63
CA PHE A 20 -2.55 3.51 -1.72
C PHE A 20 -1.70 4.73 -2.05
N VAL A 21 -1.09 5.35 -1.05
CA VAL A 21 0.04 6.25 -1.35
C VAL A 21 1.21 5.42 -1.90
N GLU A 22 2.00 6.00 -2.80
CA GLU A 22 3.12 5.31 -3.46
C GLU A 22 4.04 4.56 -2.46
N GLN A 23 4.32 5.15 -1.30
CA GLN A 23 5.17 4.57 -0.24
C GLN A 23 4.54 3.38 0.49
N ARG A 24 3.30 3.01 0.17
CA ARG A 24 2.55 1.91 0.81
C ARG A 24 2.19 0.81 -0.18
N ILE A 25 2.70 0.87 -1.41
CA ILE A 25 2.46 -0.14 -2.44
C ILE A 25 3.66 -0.38 -3.36
N LEU A 26 4.48 0.64 -3.64
CA LEU A 26 5.65 0.49 -4.51
C LEU A 26 6.84 -0.04 -3.72
N LEU A 27 7.62 -0.92 -4.36
CA LEU A 27 8.75 -1.62 -3.76
C LEU A 27 9.91 -1.69 -4.75
N ASP A 28 11.10 -1.31 -4.30
CA ASP A 28 12.34 -1.42 -5.07
C ASP A 28 13.31 -2.35 -4.33
N PRO A 29 13.60 -3.56 -4.84
CA PRO A 29 14.49 -4.51 -4.19
C PRO A 29 15.91 -4.00 -3.92
N SER A 30 16.36 -2.97 -4.66
CA SER A 30 17.70 -2.40 -4.52
C SER A 30 17.81 -1.35 -3.41
N VAL A 31 16.69 -0.77 -2.99
CA VAL A 31 16.63 0.36 -2.04
C VAL A 31 15.78 0.06 -0.80
N SER A 32 14.71 -0.72 -0.96
CA SER A 32 13.75 -1.01 0.10
C SER A 32 14.30 -1.97 1.15
N SER A 33 14.10 -1.64 2.43
CA SER A 33 14.46 -2.50 3.54
C SER A 33 13.43 -3.61 3.77
N ILE A 34 13.82 -4.67 4.49
CA ILE A 34 12.90 -5.75 4.90
C ILE A 34 11.75 -5.20 5.76
N SER A 35 12.01 -4.21 6.62
CA SER A 35 10.96 -3.56 7.41
C SER A 35 9.95 -2.85 6.52
N TYR A 36 10.41 -2.16 5.48
CA TYR A 36 9.53 -1.51 4.52
C TYR A 36 8.69 -2.53 3.73
N LEU A 37 9.29 -3.65 3.34
CA LEU A 37 8.55 -4.75 2.71
C LEU A 37 7.44 -5.30 3.62
N LEU A 38 7.72 -5.50 4.90
CA LEU A 38 6.72 -5.92 5.88
C LEU A 38 5.60 -4.89 6.04
N ASP A 39 5.95 -3.60 6.14
CA ASP A 39 4.96 -2.51 6.26
C ASP A 39 4.04 -2.43 5.04
N VAL A 40 4.60 -2.47 3.82
CA VAL A 40 3.81 -2.48 2.58
C VAL A 40 2.88 -3.69 2.53
N THR A 41 3.41 -4.87 2.88
CA THR A 41 2.61 -6.11 2.90
C THR A 41 1.46 -6.01 3.90
N MET A 42 1.71 -5.47 5.09
CA MET A 42 0.70 -5.31 6.13
C MET A 42 -0.44 -4.39 5.67
N VAL A 43 -0.12 -3.26 5.03
CA VAL A 43 -1.15 -2.33 4.54
C VAL A 43 -1.95 -2.97 3.41
N ILE A 44 -1.32 -3.67 2.46
CA ILE A 44 -2.04 -4.38 1.40
C ILE A 44 -3.00 -5.42 1.99
N VAL A 45 -2.54 -6.23 2.96
CA VAL A 45 -3.39 -7.23 3.62
C VAL A 45 -4.53 -6.55 4.38
N HIS A 46 -4.28 -5.44 5.07
CA HIS A 46 -5.31 -4.66 5.76
C HIS A 46 -6.45 -4.25 4.82
N GLU A 47 -6.12 -3.66 3.67
CA GLU A 47 -7.14 -3.21 2.69
C GLU A 47 -7.89 -4.37 2.02
N ILE A 48 -7.22 -5.50 1.81
CA ILE A 48 -7.85 -6.72 1.28
C ILE A 48 -8.82 -7.32 2.31
N CYS A 49 -8.49 -7.31 3.60
CA CYS A 49 -9.33 -7.84 4.66
C CYS A 49 -10.61 -7.04 4.91
N HIS A 50 -10.68 -5.79 4.45
CA HIS A 50 -11.93 -5.02 4.48
C HIS A 50 -12.96 -5.48 3.43
N GLN A 51 -12.54 -6.27 2.43
CA GLN A 51 -13.43 -6.86 1.42
C GLN A 51 -14.14 -8.10 1.95
#